data_AF-A0A7S2PAG1-F1
#
_entry.id   AF-A0A7S2PAG1-F1
#
_cell.length_a   1.000
_cell.length_b   1.000
_cell.length_c   1.000
_cell.angle_alpha   90.00
_cell.angle_beta   90.00
_cell.angle_gamma   90.00
#
_symmetry.space_group_name_H-M   'P 1'
#
loop_
_entity.id
_entity.type
_entity.pdbx_description
1 polymer ?
#
loop_
_entity_poly.entity_id
_entity_poly.type
_entity_poly.pdbx_seq_one_letter_code
_entity_poly.pdbx_strand_id
1 'polypeptide(L)'
;VVVEHAGDFPSPPALPPVRVEEPIVRATVVLPRDMVPVVQLLCMERRGEEENVENLDHAGDRVLLKWRIPLAEVITDFFDKLQASTHGFATFDYELEGYQDVDLVKVVVRLNGETVDALS
;
A
#
# COMPACT_ATOMS: atom_id res chain seq x y z
N VAL A 1 -20.78 5.97 -0.57
CA VAL A 1 -20.29 7.21 -1.21
C VAL A 1 -18.84 6.96 -1.57
N VAL A 2 -18.43 7.19 -2.81
CA VAL A 2 -17.02 7.13 -3.18
C VAL A 2 -16.39 8.45 -2.77
N VAL A 3 -15.29 8.39 -2.03
CA VAL A 3 -14.56 9.55 -1.55
C VAL A 3 -13.24 9.59 -2.32
N GLU A 4 -13.10 10.57 -3.23
CA GLU A 4 -11.89 10.73 -4.04
C GLU A 4 -10.93 11.76 -3.45
N HIS A 5 -11.45 12.73 -2.70
CA HIS A 5 -10.67 13.73 -1.99
C HIS A 5 -10.90 13.63 -0.48
N ALA A 6 -9.84 13.83 0.31
CA ALA A 6 -9.93 13.78 1.76
C ALA A 6 -10.91 14.84 2.33
N GLY A 7 -11.08 15.97 1.64
CA GLY A 7 -12.10 16.98 1.92
C GLY A 7 -13.53 16.42 1.94
N ASP A 8 -13.84 15.49 1.05
CA ASP A 8 -15.17 14.89 0.89
C ASP A 8 -15.48 13.83 1.95
N PHE A 9 -14.49 13.43 2.74
CA PHE A 9 -14.70 12.49 3.83
C PHE A 9 -15.59 13.14 4.91
N PRO A 10 -16.68 12.48 5.32
CA PRO A 10 -17.67 13.05 6.23
C PRO A 10 -17.03 13.48 7.55
N SER A 11 -17.20 14.76 7.90
CA SER A 11 -16.73 15.37 9.15
C SER A 11 -17.89 15.56 10.15
N PRO A 12 -17.62 15.50 11.47
CA PRO A 12 -18.66 15.74 12.48
C PRO A 12 -19.35 17.11 12.28
N PRO A 13 -20.67 17.23 12.53
CA PRO A 13 -21.54 16.32 13.28
C PRO A 13 -22.23 15.25 12.43
N ALA A 14 -21.80 15.02 11.19
CA ALA A 14 -22.32 13.90 10.39
C ALA A 14 -22.12 12.57 11.12
N LEU A 15 -23.07 11.64 10.97
CA LEU A 15 -22.92 10.28 11.49
C LEU A 15 -21.59 9.70 10.97
N PRO A 16 -20.72 9.15 11.83
CA PRO A 16 -19.50 8.50 11.38
C PRO A 16 -19.88 7.39 10.38
N PRO A 17 -19.11 7.23 9.29
CA PRO A 17 -19.39 6.20 8.31
C PRO A 17 -19.45 4.83 9.00
N VAL A 18 -20.54 4.09 8.76
CA VAL A 18 -20.78 2.78 9.39
C VAL A 18 -19.72 1.75 8.97
N ARG A 19 -19.12 1.95 7.79
CA ARG A 19 -18.11 1.08 7.20
C ARG A 19 -17.26 1.91 6.23
N VAL A 20 -15.94 1.80 6.35
CA VAL A 20 -14.98 2.43 5.44
C VAL A 20 -14.20 1.29 4.81
N GLU A 21 -14.05 1.35 3.49
CA GLU A 21 -13.35 0.35 2.72
C GLU A 21 -12.22 1.02 1.93
N GLU A 22 -11.05 0.41 1.88
CA GLU A 22 -9.93 0.85 1.05
C GLU A 22 -9.64 -0.15 -0.08
N PRO A 23 -9.21 0.31 -1.27
CA PRO A 23 -8.83 -0.58 -2.35
C PRO A 23 -7.54 -1.34 -2.02
N ILE A 24 -7.55 -2.64 -2.23
CA ILE A 24 -6.41 -3.55 -2.08
C ILE A 24 -5.93 -3.99 -3.45
N VAL A 25 -4.61 -4.04 -3.62
CA VAL A 25 -3.97 -4.61 -4.81
C VAL A 25 -3.20 -5.86 -4.45
N ARG A 26 -3.15 -6.80 -5.39
CA ARG A 26 -2.17 -7.87 -5.39
C ARG A 26 -0.89 -7.38 -6.05
N ALA A 27 0.12 -7.14 -5.24
CA ALA A 27 1.47 -6.81 -5.64
C ALA A 27 2.24 -8.09 -6.01
N THR A 28 2.79 -8.13 -7.23
CA THR A 28 3.70 -9.16 -7.71
C THR A 28 5.10 -8.59 -7.84
N VAL A 29 6.06 -9.13 -7.08
CA VAL A 29 7.46 -8.73 -7.13
C VAL A 29 8.31 -9.92 -7.59
N VAL A 30 9.14 -9.72 -8.61
CA VAL A 30 10.13 -10.72 -9.04
C VAL A 30 11.53 -10.16 -8.83
N LEU A 31 12.35 -10.89 -8.08
CA LEU A 31 13.67 -10.45 -7.63
C LEU A 31 14.63 -11.62 -7.38
N PRO A 32 15.95 -11.34 -7.25
CA PRO A 32 16.92 -12.31 -6.75
C PRO A 32 16.59 -12.80 -5.32
N ARG A 33 16.87 -14.08 -5.02
CA ARG A 33 16.55 -14.73 -3.74
C ARG A 33 17.21 -14.07 -2.52
N ASP A 34 18.43 -13.58 -2.67
CA ASP A 34 19.21 -12.90 -1.63
C ASP A 34 18.58 -11.58 -1.17
N MET A 35 17.75 -10.96 -2.02
CA MET A 35 17.06 -9.70 -1.73
C MET A 35 15.64 -9.90 -1.17
N VAL A 36 15.15 -11.13 -1.03
CA VAL A 36 13.80 -11.41 -0.50
C VAL A 36 13.56 -10.76 0.87
N PRO A 37 14.45 -10.87 1.87
CA PRO A 37 14.18 -10.32 3.20
C PRO A 37 13.97 -8.80 3.22
N VAL A 38 14.70 -8.04 2.38
CA VAL A 38 14.55 -6.58 2.33
C VAL A 38 13.22 -6.17 1.69
N VAL A 39 12.76 -6.92 0.69
CA VAL A 39 11.46 -6.67 0.05
C VAL A 39 10.30 -7.09 0.95
N GLN A 40 10.39 -8.22 1.65
CA GLN A 40 9.36 -8.63 2.61
C GLN A 40 9.18 -7.57 3.71
N LEU A 41 10.28 -7.04 4.24
CA LEU A 41 10.21 -5.96 5.25
C LEU A 41 9.51 -4.72 4.69
N LEU A 42 9.86 -4.30 3.46
CA LEU A 42 9.20 -3.18 2.79
C LEU A 42 7.68 -3.42 2.63
N CYS A 43 7.26 -4.63 2.24
CA CYS A 43 5.84 -4.96 2.14
C CYS A 43 5.14 -4.93 3.51
N MET A 44 5.78 -5.44 4.57
CA MET A 44 5.23 -5.43 5.93
C MET A 44 5.05 -4.01 6.48
N GLU A 45 6.01 -3.11 6.25
CA GLU A 45 5.90 -1.68 6.61
C GLU A 45 4.71 -0.99 5.93
N ARG A 46 4.23 -1.55 4.82
CA ARG A 46 3.14 -1.04 3.98
C ARG A 46 1.81 -1.72 4.22
N ARG A 47 1.64 -2.28 5.42
CA ARG A 47 0.42 -3.02 5.80
C ARG A 47 0.15 -4.20 4.85
N GLY A 48 1.21 -4.76 4.27
CA GLY A 48 1.12 -5.87 3.33
C GLY A 48 0.89 -7.20 4.03
N GLU A 49 0.09 -8.06 3.40
CA GLU A 49 -0.13 -9.45 3.80
C GLU A 49 0.51 -10.38 2.75
N GLU A 50 1.33 -11.34 3.20
CA GLU A 50 1.95 -12.30 2.28
C GLU A 50 0.91 -13.31 1.78
N GLU A 51 0.80 -13.48 0.46
CA GLU A 51 -0.05 -14.51 -0.14
C GLU A 51 0.75 -15.72 -0.60
N ASN A 52 1.87 -15.49 -1.29
CA ASN A 52 2.62 -16.58 -1.90
C ASN A 52 4.08 -16.22 -2.15
N VAL A 53 4.93 -17.24 -2.09
CA VAL A 53 6.36 -17.19 -2.42
C VAL A 53 6.68 -18.37 -3.33
N GLU A 54 7.13 -18.08 -4.55
CA GLU A 54 7.40 -19.08 -5.59
C GLU A 54 8.83 -18.94 -6.13
N ASN A 55 9.55 -20.05 -6.28
CA ASN A 55 10.84 -20.05 -6.96
C ASN A 55 10.61 -20.22 -8.47
N LEU A 56 11.13 -19.28 -9.27
CA LEU A 56 10.84 -19.25 -10.71
C LEU A 56 11.75 -20.16 -11.54
N ASP A 57 12.93 -20.48 -11.04
CA ASP A 57 13.94 -21.27 -11.75
C ASP A 57 14.39 -22.49 -10.95
N HIS A 58 14.88 -23.50 -11.66
CA HIS A 58 15.44 -24.71 -11.05
C HIS A 58 16.74 -24.44 -10.29
N ALA A 59 17.43 -23.34 -10.62
CA ALA A 59 18.60 -22.86 -9.89
C ALA A 59 18.23 -22.19 -8.55
N GLY A 60 17.00 -21.66 -8.42
CA GLY A 60 16.52 -20.98 -7.22
C GLY A 60 17.05 -19.55 -7.07
N ASP A 61 17.58 -18.95 -8.13
CA ASP A 61 18.20 -17.62 -8.12
C ASP A 61 17.13 -16.52 -8.13
N ARG A 62 15.94 -16.81 -8.68
CA ARG A 62 14.83 -15.85 -8.75
C ARG A 62 13.59 -16.32 -8.00
N VAL A 63 12.98 -15.38 -7.30
CA VAL A 63 11.77 -15.59 -6.49
C VAL A 63 10.70 -14.61 -6.95
N LEU A 64 9.47 -15.12 -7.02
CA LEU A 64 8.24 -14.36 -7.20
C LEU A 64 7.53 -14.28 -5.85
N LEU A 65 7.26 -13.06 -5.40
CA LEU A 65 6.49 -12.75 -4.19
C LEU A 65 5.13 -12.19 -4.59
N LYS A 66 4.06 -12.69 -3.97
CA LYS A 66 2.72 -12.12 -4.06
C LYS A 66 2.28 -11.62 -2.70
N TRP A 67 1.85 -10.36 -2.67
CA TRP A 67 1.44 -9.66 -1.47
C TRP A 67 0.13 -8.91 -1.71
N ARG A 68 -0.76 -8.89 -0.73
CA ARG A 68 -1.90 -7.97 -0.71
C ARG A 68 -1.48 -6.70 0.00
N ILE A 69 -1.59 -5.56 -0.67
CA ILE A 69 -1.17 -4.26 -0.12
C ILE A 69 -2.25 -3.22 -0.41
N PRO A 70 -2.60 -2.34 0.53
CA PRO A 70 -3.46 -1.20 0.23
C PRO A 70 -2.90 -0.33 -0.90
N LEU A 71 -3.74 0.02 -1.87
CA LEU A 71 -3.32 0.80 -3.05
C LEU A 71 -2.64 2.13 -2.65
N ALA A 72 -3.14 2.78 -1.59
CA ALA A 72 -2.58 4.03 -1.06
C ALA A 72 -1.10 3.91 -0.68
N GLU A 73 -0.68 2.74 -0.20
CA GLU A 73 0.71 2.47 0.18
C GLU A 73 1.60 2.18 -1.03
N VAL A 74 1.02 1.71 -2.13
CA VAL A 74 1.73 1.41 -3.39
C VAL A 74 1.99 2.66 -4.22
N ILE A 75 1.02 3.57 -4.31
CA ILE A 75 1.09 4.74 -5.20
C ILE A 75 1.95 5.90 -4.67
N THR A 76 2.35 5.87 -3.39
CA THR A 76 3.08 6.96 -2.74
C THR A 76 4.56 6.94 -3.10
N ASP A 77 5.31 5.96 -2.59
CA ASP A 77 6.77 5.85 -2.75
C ASP A 77 7.26 4.39 -2.77
N PHE A 78 6.35 3.42 -2.93
CA PHE A 78 6.68 2.00 -2.89
C PHE A 78 7.67 1.61 -3.99
N PHE A 79 7.37 1.99 -5.23
CA PHE A 79 8.20 1.62 -6.38
C PHE A 79 9.63 2.16 -6.25
N ASP A 80 9.78 3.42 -5.85
CA ASP A 80 11.08 4.05 -5.67
C ASP A 80 11.89 3.37 -4.56
N LYS A 81 11.26 3.06 -3.42
CA LYS A 81 11.87 2.31 -2.32
C LYS A 81 12.25 0.89 -2.72
N LEU A 82 11.41 0.22 -3.51
CA LEU A 82 11.68 -1.11 -4.03
C LEU A 82 12.90 -1.11 -4.94
N GLN A 83 12.96 -0.18 -5.90
CA GLN A 83 14.09 -0.06 -6.82
C GLN A 83 15.38 0.30 -6.09
N ALA A 84 15.32 1.20 -5.10
CA ALA A 84 16.47 1.58 -4.30
C ALA A 84 17.01 0.43 -3.43
N SER A 85 16.13 -0.31 -2.75
CA SER A 85 16.51 -1.44 -1.89
C SER A 85 17.05 -2.64 -2.67
N THR A 86 16.61 -2.81 -3.91
CA THR A 86 16.99 -3.94 -4.77
C THR A 86 18.05 -3.56 -5.80
N HIS A 87 18.61 -2.35 -5.77
CA HIS A 87 19.57 -1.85 -6.76
C HIS A 87 19.08 -1.99 -8.22
N GLY A 88 17.77 -1.91 -8.44
CA GLY A 88 17.14 -2.06 -9.74
C GLY A 88 16.95 -3.50 -10.24
N PHE A 89 17.23 -4.51 -9.41
CA PHE A 89 17.06 -5.91 -9.80
C PHE A 89 15.62 -6.45 -9.63
N ALA A 90 14.76 -5.74 -8.90
CA ALA A 90 13.37 -6.12 -8.76
C ALA A 90 12.50 -5.61 -9.92
N THR A 91 11.55 -6.44 -10.32
CA THR A 91 10.43 -6.06 -11.19
C THR A 91 9.15 -6.10 -10.38
N PHE A 92 8.24 -5.19 -10.69
CA PHE A 92 7.01 -4.97 -9.92
C PHE A 92 5.82 -4.78 -10.85
N ASP A 93 4.75 -5.47 -10.52
CA ASP A 93 3.43 -5.33 -11.13
C ASP A 93 2.37 -5.39 -10.04
N TYR A 94 1.20 -4.80 -10.28
CA TYR A 94 0.07 -4.90 -9.36
C TYR A 94 -1.26 -4.93 -10.08
N GLU A 95 -2.21 -5.68 -9.52
CA GLU A 95 -3.58 -5.76 -10.00
C GLU A 95 -4.56 -5.42 -8.88
N LEU A 96 -5.65 -4.72 -9.20
CA LEU A 96 -6.70 -4.43 -8.22
C LEU A 96 -7.40 -5.74 -7.84
N GLU A 97 -7.42 -6.06 -6.56
CA GLU A 97 -7.98 -7.30 -6.05
C GLU A 97 -9.36 -7.10 -5.41
N GLY A 98 -9.66 -5.90 -4.94
CA GLY A 98 -10.95 -5.55 -4.37
C GLY A 98 -10.85 -4.46 -3.32
N TYR A 99 -11.78 -4.50 -2.37
CA TYR A 99 -11.87 -3.56 -1.27
C TYR A 99 -11.86 -4.31 0.06
N GLN A 100 -11.24 -3.72 1.08
CA GLN A 100 -11.15 -4.29 2.43
C GLN A 100 -11.61 -3.27 3.46
N ASP A 101 -12.34 -3.75 4.45
CA ASP A 101 -12.74 -2.94 5.60
C ASP A 101 -11.55 -2.42 6.39
N VAL A 102 -11.58 -1.13 6.70
CA VAL A 102 -10.53 -0.47 7.47
C VAL A 102 -11.15 0.45 8.52
N ASP A 103 -10.51 0.51 9.68
CA ASP A 103 -10.78 1.52 10.69
C ASP A 103 -9.91 2.74 10.39
N LEU A 104 -10.48 3.73 9.71
CA LEU A 104 -9.79 4.94 9.27
C LEU A 104 -10.45 6.19 9.83
N VAL A 105 -9.62 7.13 10.29
CA VAL A 105 -10.05 8.41 10.86
C VAL A 105 -9.49 9.57 10.04
N LYS A 106 -10.33 10.58 9.79
CA LYS A 106 -9.89 11.83 9.17
C LYS A 106 -9.11 12.66 10.18
N VAL A 107 -7.85 12.96 9.87
CA VAL A 107 -7.03 13.89 10.65
C VAL A 107 -7.16 15.30 10.06
N VAL A 108 -7.43 16.29 10.90
CA VAL A 108 -7.59 17.70 10.48
C VAL A 108 -6.50 18.54 11.13
N VAL A 109 -5.69 19.24 10.32
CA VAL A 109 -4.64 20.13 10.81
C VAL A 109 -5.18 21.54 10.97
N ARG A 110 -4.99 22.13 12.16
CA ARG A 110 -5.37 23.53 12.44
C ARG A 110 -4.12 24.37 12.70
N LEU A 111 -4.03 25.52 12.03
CA LEU A 111 -2.95 26.49 12.18
C LEU A 111 -3.55 27.79 12.71
N ASN A 112 -3.11 28.25 13.88
CA ASN A 112 -3.71 29.38 14.60
C ASN A 112 -5.23 29.27 14.84
N GLY A 113 -5.74 28.03 14.95
CA GLY A 113 -7.17 27.77 15.14
C GLY A 113 -7.98 27.73 13.85
N GLU A 114 -7.39 28.04 12.69
CA GLU A 114 -8.04 27.88 11.39
C GLU A 114 -7.69 26.53 10.76
N THR A 115 -8.65 25.88 10.14
CA THR A 115 -8.43 24.62 9.42
C THR A 115 -7.68 24.91 8.12
N VAL A 116 -6.61 24.14 7.86
CA VAL A 116 -5.84 24.25 6.62
C VAL A 116 -6.18 23.05 5.73
N ASP A 117 -7.12 23.24 4.80
CA ASP A 117 -7.59 22.16 3.89
C ASP A 117 -6.50 21.67 2.91
N ALA A 118 -5.47 22.48 2.63
CA ALA A 118 -4.41 22.12 1.68
C ALA A 118 -3.48 20.98 2.16
N LEU A 119 -3.62 20.53 3.42
CA LEU A 119 -2.85 19.46 4.04
C LEU A 119 -3.73 18.28 4.48
N SER A 120 -5.01 18.30 4.10
CA SER A 120 -6.01 17.29 4.47
C SER A 120 -6.21 16.27 3.36
#